data_AF-A0A8C9GHU3-F1
#
_entry.id   AF-A0A8C9GHU3-F1
#
_cell.length_a   1.000
_cell.length_b   1.000
_cell.length_c   1.000
_cell.angle_alpha   90.00
_cell.angle_beta   90.00
_cell.angle_gamma   90.00
#
_symmetry.space_group_name_H-M   'P 1'
#
loop_
_entity.id
_entity.type
_entity.pdbx_description
1 polymer ?
#
loop_
_entity_poly.entity_id
_entity_poly.type
_entity_poly.pdbx_seq_one_letter_code
_entity_poly.pdbx_strand_id
1 'polypeptide(L)'
;ARGPWAWEGFHGAHILHGLCSFKQYWNKGEPNNIGEEDCAEFSGNGWNDDKCNLAKFWICKKSAASCSGDEERLLSPAPTTPNSSPE
;
A
#
# COMPACT_ATOMS: atom_id res chain seq x y z
N ALA A 1 -8.72 -10.20 12.42
CA ALA A 1 -9.34 -8.87 12.52
C ALA A 1 -9.99 -8.60 13.89
N ARG A 2 -9.26 -7.98 14.84
CA ARG A 2 -9.89 -7.31 16.00
C ARG A 2 -10.37 -5.88 15.65
N GLY A 3 -11.25 -5.74 14.65
CA GLY A 3 -11.78 -4.43 14.25
C GLY A 3 -12.26 -4.36 12.79
N PRO A 4 -12.74 -3.19 12.35
CA PRO A 4 -13.11 -2.98 10.95
C PRO A 4 -11.87 -2.94 10.05
N TRP A 5 -12.01 -3.45 8.83
CA TRP A 5 -10.98 -3.34 7.78
C TRP A 5 -10.85 -1.90 7.30
N ALA A 6 -9.62 -1.40 7.25
CA ALA A 6 -9.28 -0.07 6.77
C ALA A 6 -8.13 -0.15 5.75
N TRP A 7 -8.16 0.72 4.74
CA TRP A 7 -7.07 0.83 3.77
C TRP A 7 -5.97 1.75 4.30
N GLU A 8 -4.72 1.39 4.06
CA GLU A 8 -3.60 2.29 4.35
C GLU A 8 -3.67 3.56 3.49
N GLY A 9 -3.31 4.70 4.09
CA GLY A 9 -3.26 6.01 3.42
C GLY A 9 -4.61 6.74 3.29
N PHE A 10 -5.71 6.18 3.80
CA PHE A 10 -7.01 6.87 3.89
C PHE A 10 -7.36 7.23 5.34
N HIS A 11 -7.06 8.44 5.79
CA HIS A 11 -7.44 8.95 7.13
C HIS A 11 -8.93 9.34 7.25
N GLY A 12 -9.81 8.81 6.39
CA GLY A 12 -11.18 9.29 6.24
C GLY A 12 -12.21 8.20 5.96
N ALA A 13 -12.08 7.02 6.56
CA ALA A 13 -13.07 5.94 6.44
C ALA A 13 -14.40 6.22 7.17
N HIS A 14 -14.68 7.47 7.55
CA HIS A 14 -15.78 7.78 8.45
C HIS A 14 -17.16 7.81 7.82
N ILE A 15 -17.33 7.91 6.50
CA ILE A 15 -18.67 7.83 5.86
C ILE A 15 -18.58 7.22 4.47
N LEU A 16 -18.23 5.95 4.35
CA LEU A 16 -18.34 5.24 3.07
C LEU A 16 -19.34 4.10 3.18
N HIS A 17 -20.59 4.38 2.81
CA HIS A 17 -21.60 3.40 2.37
C HIS A 17 -21.04 2.41 1.31
N GLY A 18 -19.88 2.70 0.70
CA GLY A 18 -19.19 1.85 -0.27
C GLY A 18 -18.28 0.75 0.32
N LEU A 19 -17.89 0.80 1.59
CA LEU A 19 -17.02 -0.24 2.16
C LEU A 19 -17.74 -1.60 2.29
N CYS A 20 -19.05 -1.59 2.50
CA CYS A 20 -19.85 -2.82 2.44
C CYS A 20 -19.90 -3.44 1.05
N SER A 21 -19.81 -2.65 -0.03
CA SER A 21 -19.77 -3.16 -1.40
C SER A 21 -18.54 -4.04 -1.65
N PHE A 22 -17.43 -3.74 -0.97
CA PHE A 22 -16.20 -4.52 -1.12
C PHE A 22 -16.18 -5.82 -0.32
N LYS A 23 -17.16 -6.06 0.56
CA LYS A 23 -17.25 -7.33 1.28
C LYS A 23 -17.43 -8.54 0.37
N GLN A 24 -17.98 -8.33 -0.84
CA GLN A 24 -18.19 -9.41 -1.81
C GLN A 24 -16.89 -10.01 -2.38
N TYR A 25 -15.76 -9.34 -2.19
CA TYR A 25 -14.46 -9.82 -2.67
C TYR A 25 -13.77 -10.78 -1.71
N TRP A 26 -14.22 -10.87 -0.47
CA TRP A 26 -13.75 -11.91 0.45
C TRP A 26 -14.12 -13.29 -0.08
N ASN A 27 -13.19 -14.23 0.02
CA ASN A 27 -13.49 -15.62 -0.26
C ASN A 27 -14.57 -16.14 0.70
N LYS A 28 -15.25 -17.21 0.29
CA LYS A 28 -16.27 -17.82 1.14
C LYS A 28 -15.64 -18.30 2.45
N GLY A 29 -16.11 -17.75 3.56
CA GLY A 29 -15.58 -18.04 4.90
C GLY A 29 -14.71 -16.92 5.46
N GLU A 30 -14.28 -15.98 4.60
CA GLU A 30 -13.39 -14.88 4.98
C GLU A 30 -14.15 -13.56 5.23
N PRO A 31 -13.61 -12.67 6.09
CA PRO A 31 -12.42 -12.86 6.91
C PRO A 31 -12.72 -13.75 8.15
N ASN A 32 -11.83 -14.69 8.47
CA ASN A 32 -12.04 -15.71 9.50
C ASN A 32 -11.20 -15.51 10.79
N ASN A 33 -10.14 -14.70 10.73
CA ASN A 33 -9.22 -14.39 11.83
C ASN A 33 -8.59 -15.62 12.53
N ILE A 34 -8.21 -16.66 11.80
CA ILE A 34 -7.63 -17.88 12.39
C ILE A 34 -6.19 -17.62 12.86
N GLY A 35 -6.04 -17.43 14.16
CA GLY A 35 -4.72 -17.22 14.76
C GLY A 35 -4.18 -15.80 14.58
N GLU A 36 -5.06 -14.80 14.65
CA GLU A 36 -4.74 -13.36 14.62
C GLU A 36 -4.27 -12.89 13.23
N GLU A 37 -5.18 -13.02 12.26
CA GLU A 37 -5.00 -12.64 10.87
C GLU A 37 -5.59 -11.24 10.65
N ASP A 38 -4.73 -10.23 10.58
CA ASP A 38 -5.11 -8.83 10.55
C ASP A 38 -4.66 -8.11 9.25
N CYS A 39 -4.09 -8.83 8.28
CA CYS A 39 -3.70 -8.30 6.97
C CYS A 39 -4.45 -9.01 5.84
N ALA A 40 -4.92 -8.26 4.84
CA ALA A 40 -5.63 -8.82 3.69
C ALA A 40 -4.66 -9.19 2.56
N GLU A 41 -4.88 -10.32 1.91
CA GLU A 41 -4.16 -10.74 0.70
C GLU A 41 -5.11 -11.13 -0.43
N PHE A 42 -4.58 -11.19 -1.65
CA PHE A 42 -5.25 -11.89 -2.76
C PHE A 42 -4.95 -13.38 -2.68
N SER A 43 -6.00 -14.19 -2.59
CA SER A 43 -5.91 -15.66 -2.56
C SER A 43 -6.90 -16.25 -3.57
N GLY A 44 -6.36 -16.76 -4.67
CA GLY A 44 -7.17 -17.26 -5.80
C GLY A 44 -8.01 -16.15 -6.44
N ASN A 45 -9.33 -16.29 -6.37
CA ASN A 45 -10.29 -15.38 -7.00
C ASN A 45 -10.87 -14.33 -6.03
N GLY A 46 -10.39 -14.28 -4.79
CA GLY A 46 -10.91 -13.36 -3.76
C GLY A 46 -9.86 -13.00 -2.72
N TRP A 47 -10.30 -12.43 -1.61
CA TRP A 47 -9.46 -11.99 -0.51
C TRP A 47 -9.46 -12.98 0.64
N ASN A 48 -8.33 -13.07 1.32
CA ASN A 48 -8.13 -13.84 2.55
C ASN A 48 -7.50 -12.93 3.61
N ASP A 49 -7.89 -13.06 4.87
CA ASP A 49 -7.10 -12.48 5.96
C ASP A 49 -6.01 -13.46 6.36
N ASP A 50 -4.80 -12.95 6.52
CA ASP A 50 -3.64 -13.75 6.93
C ASP A 50 -2.79 -12.96 7.93
N LYS A 51 -1.81 -13.63 8.52
CA LYS A 51 -0.87 -13.03 9.47
C LYS A 51 0.03 -12.04 8.77
N CYS A 52 0.06 -10.83 9.30
CA CYS A 52 0.84 -9.72 8.75
C CYS A 52 2.37 -9.97 8.68
N ASN A 53 2.89 -10.91 9.47
CA ASN A 53 4.33 -11.21 9.53
C ASN A 53 4.80 -12.21 8.46
N LEU A 54 3.90 -12.73 7.62
CA LEU A 54 4.26 -13.63 6.53
C LEU A 54 4.79 -12.86 5.32
N ALA A 55 5.92 -13.30 4.78
CA ALA A 55 6.46 -12.75 3.55
C ALA A 55 5.66 -13.23 2.33
N LYS A 56 5.03 -12.29 1.62
CA LYS A 56 4.23 -12.53 0.42
C LYS A 56 4.57 -11.47 -0.63
N PHE A 57 4.20 -11.71 -1.89
CA PHE A 57 4.29 -10.66 -2.92
C PHE A 57 3.31 -9.52 -2.61
N TRP A 58 3.66 -8.30 -3.02
CA TRP A 58 2.84 -7.11 -2.79
C TRP A 58 2.69 -6.30 -4.07
N ILE A 59 1.64 -5.47 -4.11
CA ILE A 59 1.34 -4.58 -5.22
C ILE A 59 1.46 -3.14 -4.73
N CYS A 60 2.31 -2.34 -5.37
CA CYS A 60 2.39 -0.90 -5.12
C CYS A 60 1.41 -0.14 -6.03
N LYS A 61 0.87 0.97 -5.54
CA LYS A 61 0.02 1.89 -6.32
C LYS A 61 0.54 3.31 -6.19
N LYS A 62 0.81 3.96 -7.32
CA LYS A 62 1.11 5.39 -7.44
C LYS A 62 0.41 5.98 -8.66
N SER A 63 0.24 7.31 -8.70
CA SER A 63 -0.29 7.97 -9.89
C SER A 63 0.72 7.85 -11.05
N ALA A 64 0.25 7.61 -12.28
CA ALA A 64 1.14 7.56 -13.44
C ALA A 64 1.87 8.90 -13.68
N ALA A 65 1.20 10.03 -13.40
CA ALA A 65 1.77 11.37 -13.47
C ALA A 65 2.92 11.61 -12.47
N SER A 66 3.10 10.77 -11.46
CA SER A 66 4.27 10.87 -10.59
C SER A 66 5.58 10.44 -11.27
N CYS A 67 5.51 9.71 -12.40
CA CYS A 67 6.69 9.33 -13.18
C CYS A 67 7.16 10.45 -14.15
N SER A 68 6.39 11.51 -14.35
CA SER A 68 6.74 12.61 -15.26
C SER A 68 7.60 13.71 -14.61
N GLY A 69 8.14 13.47 -13.40
CA GLY A 69 9.00 14.42 -12.68
C GLY A 69 10.45 13.96 -12.50
N ASP A 70 10.84 12.84 -13.10
CA ASP A 70 12.12 12.18 -12.78
C ASP A 70 13.20 12.45 -13.84
N GLU A 71 12.83 12.87 -15.05
CA GLU A 71 13.80 13.16 -16.12
C GLU A 71 14.54 14.50 -15.88
N GLU A 72 13.86 15.50 -15.30
CA GLU A 72 14.45 16.83 -15.06
C GLU A 72 15.43 16.87 -13.88
N ARG A 73 15.36 15.87 -12.98
CA ARG A 73 16.30 15.73 -11.85
C ARG A 73 17.58 14.98 -12.23
N LEU A 74 17.57 14.17 -13.28
CA LEU A 74 18.76 13.47 -13.76
C LEU A 74 19.60 14.30 -14.75
N LEU A 75 19.03 15.37 -15.31
CA LEU A 75 19.69 16.27 -16.27
C LEU A 75 20.08 17.64 -15.68
N SER A 76 19.75 17.92 -14.42
CA SER A 76 20.26 19.11 -13.75
C SER A 76 21.75 18.91 -13.45
N PRO A 77 22.69 19.67 -14.05
CA PRO A 77 24.07 19.62 -13.61
C PRO A 77 24.09 20.00 -12.13
N ALA A 78 24.73 19.16 -11.31
CA ALA A 78 24.95 19.48 -9.91
C ALA A 78 25.53 20.90 -9.82
N PRO A 79 25.07 21.76 -8.89
CA PRO A 79 25.73 23.04 -8.66
C PRO A 79 27.19 22.72 -8.31
N THR A 80 28.11 23.06 -9.20
CA THR A 80 29.54 22.91 -9.01
C THR A 80 29.94 23.75 -7.81
N THR A 81 29.98 23.14 -6.64
CA THR A 81 30.70 23.69 -5.51
C THR A 81 32.19 23.60 -5.85
N PRO A 82 32.94 24.72 -5.88
CA PRO A 82 34.39 24.63 -5.89
C PRO A 82 34.80 24.02 -4.56
N ASN A 83 35.33 22.81 -4.63
CA ASN A 83 36.03 22.21 -3.52
C ASN A 83 37.24 23.10 -3.17
N SER A 84 37.14 23.88 -2.11
CA SER A 84 38.30 24.55 -1.49
C SER A 84 38.53 23.98 -0.10
N SER A 85 39.44 23.03 -0.04
CA SER A 85 40.28 22.75 1.14
C SER A 85 41.53 22.00 0.66
N PRO A 86 42.69 22.10 1.34
CA PRO A 86 42.91 22.67 2.67
C PRO A 86 44.03 23.74 2.74
N GLU A 87 43.96 24.63 3.72
CA GLU A 87 45.10 25.07 4.55
C GLU A 87 44.59 25.42 5.96
#